data_AF-A0A4S2S174-F1
#
_entry.id   AF-A0A4S2S174-F1
#
_cell.length_a   1.000
_cell.length_b   1.000
_cell.length_c   1.000
_cell.angle_alpha   90.00
_cell.angle_beta   90.00
_cell.angle_gamma   90.00
#
_symmetry.space_group_name_H-M   'P 1'
#
loop_
_entity.id
_entity.type
_entity.pdbx_description
1 polymer ?
#
loop_
_entity_poly.entity_id
_entity_poly.type
_entity_poly.pdbx_seq_one_letter_code
_entity_poly.pdbx_strand_id
1 'polypeptide(L)'
;MDKNPFEAFPEEPDTSPADFAQHMVQVWAEAVIRQAGRAQAIRKKDAIDDRNFERNEEWSPDEEQLAANYRLMWAEEHMLVWSAYQLEQWRGRLAKERGQVPPPENRELKLVRDALEHLSEARLDDLAATSPSEKGPQGRALRQFPNQSLGLYLGGTKLFELLDPHRVHEEALKVVKSIETELLDRARDAYEAMMHDEWVKDR
;
A
#
# COMPACT_ATOMS: atom_id res chain seq x y z
N MET A 1 43.61 -28.76 -17.69
CA MET A 1 42.16 -28.58 -17.48
C MET A 1 42.04 -27.66 -16.29
N ASP A 2 41.93 -26.38 -16.57
CA ASP A 2 41.80 -25.33 -15.57
C ASP A 2 40.45 -25.47 -14.87
N LYS A 3 40.48 -25.46 -13.54
CA LYS A 3 39.28 -25.37 -12.71
C LYS A 3 38.63 -24.02 -12.98
N ASN A 4 37.32 -24.04 -13.25
CA ASN A 4 36.53 -22.85 -13.49
C ASN A 4 36.62 -21.92 -12.26
N PRO A 5 37.18 -20.69 -12.37
CA PRO A 5 37.36 -19.78 -11.24
C PRO A 5 36.05 -19.18 -10.70
N PHE A 6 34.89 -19.61 -11.23
CA PHE A 6 33.56 -19.16 -10.82
C PHE A 6 32.82 -20.16 -9.89
N GLU A 7 33.45 -21.25 -9.44
CA GLU A 7 32.84 -22.27 -8.55
C GLU A 7 32.96 -21.97 -7.04
N ALA A 8 32.98 -20.70 -6.64
CA ALA A 8 32.82 -20.33 -5.23
C ALA A 8 32.23 -18.93 -5.10
N PHE A 9 31.02 -18.74 -5.64
CA PHE A 9 30.14 -17.79 -4.98
C PHE A 9 29.74 -18.42 -3.64
N PRO A 10 29.91 -17.74 -2.50
CA PRO A 10 29.31 -18.21 -1.27
C PRO A 10 27.82 -18.43 -1.56
N GLU A 11 27.28 -19.60 -1.21
CA GLU A 11 25.84 -19.84 -1.25
C GLU A 11 25.16 -18.63 -0.61
N GLU A 12 24.31 -17.93 -1.37
CA GLU A 12 23.50 -16.86 -0.79
C GLU A 12 22.82 -17.44 0.46
N PRO A 13 22.82 -16.72 1.59
CA PRO A 13 22.20 -17.23 2.80
C PRO A 13 20.77 -17.65 2.44
N ASP A 14 20.46 -18.93 2.65
CA ASP A 14 19.18 -19.56 2.34
C ASP A 14 18.08 -18.82 3.11
N THR A 15 17.58 -17.75 2.51
CA THR A 15 16.64 -16.84 3.14
C THR A 15 15.32 -17.59 3.11
N SER A 16 14.85 -18.02 4.30
CA SER A 16 13.65 -18.84 4.38
C SER A 16 12.48 -18.12 3.69
N PRO A 17 11.50 -18.85 3.11
CA PRO A 17 10.30 -18.23 2.56
C PRO A 17 9.60 -17.27 3.53
N ALA A 18 9.70 -17.54 4.84
CA ALA A 18 9.20 -16.67 5.90
C ALA A 18 10.01 -15.37 6.02
N ASP A 19 11.34 -15.42 5.94
CA ASP A 19 12.20 -14.23 5.99
C ASP A 19 12.01 -13.34 4.76
N PHE A 20 11.87 -13.95 3.57
CA PHE A 20 11.54 -13.20 2.36
C PHE A 20 10.16 -12.54 2.46
N ALA A 21 9.14 -13.28 2.92
CA ALA A 21 7.80 -12.72 3.12
C ALA A 21 7.82 -11.56 4.14
N GLN A 22 8.60 -11.68 5.22
CA GLN A 22 8.77 -10.62 6.21
C GLN A 22 9.42 -9.38 5.60
N HIS A 23 10.49 -9.55 4.80
CA HIS A 23 11.11 -8.46 4.08
C HIS A 23 10.11 -7.75 3.16
N MET A 24 9.29 -8.50 2.42
CA MET A 24 8.26 -7.91 1.56
C MET A 24 7.18 -7.16 2.36
N VAL A 25 6.79 -7.65 3.55
CA VAL A 25 5.87 -6.90 4.43
C VAL A 25 6.50 -5.57 4.83
N GLN A 26 7.77 -5.53 5.19
CA GLN A 26 8.47 -4.29 5.52
C GLN A 26 8.49 -3.32 4.33
N VAL A 27 8.92 -3.80 3.14
CA VAL A 27 8.97 -3.01 1.91
C VAL A 27 7.63 -2.34 1.60
N TRP A 28 6.54 -3.10 1.66
CA TRP A 28 5.21 -2.58 1.36
C TRP A 28 4.66 -1.69 2.48
N ALA A 29 4.98 -1.95 3.74
CA ALA A 29 4.55 -1.09 4.84
C ALA A 29 5.21 0.30 4.74
N GLU A 30 6.51 0.35 4.44
CA GLU A 30 7.21 1.60 4.16
C GLU A 30 6.67 2.31 2.91
N ALA A 31 6.32 1.54 1.86
CA ALA A 31 5.70 2.10 0.66
C ALA A 31 4.35 2.77 0.99
N VAL A 32 3.50 2.13 1.79
CA VAL A 32 2.23 2.72 2.25
C VAL A 32 2.47 4.01 3.03
N ILE A 33 3.44 4.04 3.94
CA ILE A 33 3.77 5.24 4.73
C ILE A 33 4.19 6.39 3.82
N ARG A 34 5.13 6.16 2.89
CA ARG A 34 5.57 7.18 1.92
C ARG A 34 4.41 7.66 1.06
N GLN A 35 3.60 6.75 0.56
CA GLN A 35 2.52 7.03 -0.37
C GLN A 35 1.35 7.78 0.32
N ALA A 36 1.05 7.44 1.57
CA ALA A 36 0.08 8.17 2.37
C ALA A 36 0.52 9.62 2.62
N GLY A 37 1.82 9.86 2.85
CA GLY A 37 2.36 11.21 2.97
C GLY A 37 2.19 12.02 1.67
N ARG A 38 2.41 11.40 0.51
CA ARG A 38 2.20 12.04 -0.81
C ARG A 38 0.73 12.35 -1.05
N ALA A 39 -0.17 11.38 -0.83
CA ALA A 39 -1.61 11.56 -0.97
C ALA A 39 -2.15 12.66 -0.04
N GLN A 40 -1.66 12.73 1.20
CA GLN A 40 -2.05 13.80 2.13
C GLN A 40 -1.55 15.18 1.68
N ALA A 41 -0.29 15.26 1.20
CA ALA A 41 0.28 16.51 0.72
C ALA A 41 -0.49 17.06 -0.49
N ILE A 42 -0.84 16.19 -1.45
CA ILE A 42 -1.59 16.62 -2.63
C ILE A 42 -3.03 17.01 -2.28
N ARG A 43 -3.73 16.27 -1.41
CA ARG A 43 -5.06 16.68 -0.91
C ARG A 43 -5.05 18.04 -0.22
N LYS A 44 -4.00 18.31 0.58
CA LYS A 44 -3.85 19.60 1.24
C LYS A 44 -3.65 20.73 0.22
N LYS A 45 -2.85 20.48 -0.81
CA LYS A 45 -2.63 21.44 -1.90
C LYS A 45 -3.93 21.68 -2.67
N ASP A 46 -4.63 20.62 -3.06
CA ASP A 46 -5.90 20.67 -3.77
C ASP A 46 -6.95 21.51 -3.02
N ALA A 47 -7.16 21.25 -1.73
CA ALA A 47 -8.09 22.04 -0.91
C ALA A 47 -7.66 23.52 -0.72
N ILE A 48 -6.38 23.85 -0.91
CA ILE A 48 -5.91 25.24 -0.92
C ILE A 48 -6.20 25.85 -2.30
N ASP A 49 -5.85 25.14 -3.36
CA ASP A 49 -5.97 25.57 -4.74
C ASP A 49 -7.45 25.78 -5.12
N ASP A 50 -8.36 24.90 -4.71
CA ASP A 50 -9.81 25.09 -4.90
C ASP A 50 -10.31 26.41 -4.28
N ARG A 51 -9.98 26.66 -3.01
CA ARG A 51 -10.36 27.91 -2.32
C ARG A 51 -9.73 29.15 -2.95
N ASN A 52 -8.57 29.00 -3.56
CA ASN A 52 -7.86 30.09 -4.23
C ASN A 52 -8.48 30.34 -5.61
N PHE A 53 -8.81 29.29 -6.35
CA PHE A 53 -9.51 29.36 -7.63
C PHE A 53 -10.82 30.13 -7.51
N GLU A 54 -11.60 29.85 -6.48
CA GLU A 54 -12.86 30.56 -6.18
C GLU A 54 -12.68 32.08 -5.95
N ARG A 55 -11.48 32.53 -5.58
CA ARG A 55 -11.19 33.96 -5.37
C ARG A 55 -10.93 34.71 -6.67
N ASN A 56 -10.55 34.00 -7.74
CA ASN A 56 -10.32 34.56 -9.07
C ASN A 56 -9.35 35.77 -9.08
N GLU A 57 -8.34 35.73 -8.22
CA GLU A 57 -7.24 36.69 -8.12
C GLU A 57 -6.09 36.31 -9.07
N GLU A 58 -5.18 37.23 -9.38
CA GLU A 58 -4.01 37.00 -10.26
C GLU A 58 -3.10 35.84 -9.81
N TRP A 59 -3.05 35.59 -8.51
CA TRP A 59 -2.25 34.51 -7.90
C TRP A 59 -3.01 33.19 -7.77
N SER A 60 -4.28 33.15 -8.17
CA SER A 60 -5.11 31.93 -8.13
C SER A 60 -4.58 30.92 -9.14
N PRO A 61 -4.70 29.62 -8.85
CA PRO A 61 -4.41 28.61 -9.86
C PRO A 61 -5.32 28.79 -11.07
N ASP A 62 -4.83 28.45 -12.25
CA ASP A 62 -5.65 28.38 -13.47
C ASP A 62 -6.22 26.95 -13.65
N GLU A 63 -7.10 26.78 -14.65
CA GLU A 63 -7.72 25.49 -14.95
C GLU A 63 -6.69 24.39 -15.31
N GLU A 64 -5.58 24.75 -15.93
CA GLU A 64 -4.52 23.79 -16.30
C GLU A 64 -3.82 23.25 -15.05
N GLN A 65 -3.55 24.12 -14.09
CA GLN A 65 -2.97 23.78 -12.79
C GLN A 65 -3.91 22.88 -11.98
N LEU A 66 -5.21 23.19 -11.95
CA LEU A 66 -6.21 22.32 -11.31
C LEU A 66 -6.28 20.95 -11.97
N ALA A 67 -6.29 20.89 -13.31
CA ALA A 67 -6.29 19.63 -14.03
C ALA A 67 -5.01 18.81 -13.77
N ALA A 68 -3.86 19.46 -13.61
CA ALA A 68 -2.61 18.82 -13.25
C ALA A 68 -2.64 18.25 -11.83
N ASN A 69 -3.16 19.01 -10.87
CA ASN A 69 -3.36 18.56 -9.49
C ASN A 69 -4.30 17.34 -9.44
N TYR A 70 -5.41 17.38 -10.17
CA TYR A 70 -6.35 16.27 -10.27
C TYR A 70 -5.65 15.00 -10.74
N ARG A 71 -4.90 15.06 -11.86
CA ARG A 71 -4.17 13.89 -12.40
C ARG A 71 -3.18 13.32 -11.38
N LEU A 72 -2.45 14.20 -10.69
CA LEU A 72 -1.49 13.79 -9.68
C LEU A 72 -2.17 13.15 -8.47
N MET A 73 -3.23 13.77 -7.94
CA MET A 73 -3.98 13.24 -6.81
C MET A 73 -4.61 11.88 -7.15
N TRP A 74 -5.22 11.74 -8.34
CA TRP A 74 -5.78 10.46 -8.79
C TRP A 74 -4.73 9.34 -8.79
N ALA A 75 -3.55 9.62 -9.35
CA ALA A 75 -2.45 8.66 -9.42
C ALA A 75 -1.91 8.30 -8.02
N GLU A 76 -1.68 9.29 -7.16
CA GLU A 76 -1.10 9.07 -5.83
C GLU A 76 -2.09 8.33 -4.91
N GLU A 77 -3.40 8.59 -5.00
CA GLU A 77 -4.42 7.86 -4.25
C GLU A 77 -4.56 6.41 -4.74
N HIS A 78 -4.52 6.18 -6.05
CA HIS A 78 -4.54 4.83 -6.61
C HIS A 78 -3.31 4.03 -6.14
N MET A 79 -2.12 4.63 -6.20
CA MET A 79 -0.89 3.99 -5.70
C MET A 79 -0.95 3.69 -4.21
N LEU A 80 -1.63 4.52 -3.40
CA LEU A 80 -1.86 4.25 -1.98
C LEU A 80 -2.71 2.99 -1.77
N VAL A 81 -3.83 2.88 -2.49
CA VAL A 81 -4.70 1.69 -2.45
C VAL A 81 -3.92 0.44 -2.86
N TRP A 82 -3.16 0.52 -3.95
CA TRP A 82 -2.38 -0.62 -4.43
C TRP A 82 -1.32 -1.07 -3.41
N SER A 83 -0.58 -0.11 -2.86
CA SER A 83 0.46 -0.40 -1.86
C SER A 83 -0.13 -1.02 -0.60
N ALA A 84 -1.28 -0.50 -0.13
CA ALA A 84 -1.97 -1.04 1.03
C ALA A 84 -2.49 -2.47 0.78
N TYR A 85 -3.01 -2.74 -0.41
CA TYR A 85 -3.47 -4.07 -0.76
C TYR A 85 -2.30 -5.07 -0.82
N GLN A 86 -1.17 -4.69 -1.43
CA GLN A 86 0.03 -5.53 -1.46
C GLN A 86 0.55 -5.83 -0.05
N LEU A 87 0.56 -4.84 0.85
CA LEU A 87 0.90 -5.05 2.26
C LEU A 87 0.02 -6.13 2.89
N GLU A 88 -1.29 -6.08 2.67
CA GLU A 88 -2.23 -7.07 3.20
C GLU A 88 -1.96 -8.49 2.65
N GLN A 89 -1.70 -8.61 1.35
CA GLN A 89 -1.37 -9.90 0.73
C GLN A 89 -0.08 -10.50 1.30
N TRP A 90 0.97 -9.69 1.47
CA TRP A 90 2.24 -10.15 2.04
C TRP A 90 2.13 -10.49 3.53
N ARG A 91 1.31 -9.77 4.30
CA ARG A 91 1.00 -10.15 5.70
C ARG A 91 0.30 -11.48 5.77
N GLY A 92 -0.67 -11.71 4.87
CA GLY A 92 -1.35 -13.00 4.76
C GLY A 92 -0.39 -14.12 4.36
N ARG A 93 0.57 -13.85 3.47
CA ARG A 93 1.62 -14.81 3.10
C ARG A 93 2.54 -15.12 4.26
N LEU A 94 3.05 -14.11 4.96
CA LEU A 94 3.93 -14.28 6.11
C LEU A 94 3.28 -15.13 7.21
N ALA A 95 2.01 -14.87 7.52
CA ALA A 95 1.28 -15.67 8.51
C ALA A 95 1.21 -17.15 8.09
N LYS A 96 0.96 -17.43 6.81
CA LYS A 96 0.94 -18.82 6.29
C LYS A 96 2.30 -19.50 6.41
N GLU A 97 3.38 -18.83 6.04
CA GLU A 97 4.75 -19.36 6.16
C GLU A 97 5.12 -19.66 7.63
N ARG A 98 4.55 -18.90 8.58
CA ARG A 98 4.74 -19.10 10.02
C ARG A 98 3.74 -20.08 10.66
N GLY A 99 2.85 -20.70 9.88
CA GLY A 99 1.78 -21.56 10.42
C GLY A 99 0.76 -20.82 11.29
N GLN A 100 0.67 -19.50 11.15
CA GLN A 100 -0.23 -18.61 11.90
C GLN A 100 -1.53 -18.36 11.12
N VAL A 101 -2.57 -17.93 11.83
CA VAL A 101 -3.81 -17.48 11.20
C VAL A 101 -3.56 -16.11 10.54
N PRO A 102 -3.82 -15.96 9.22
CA PRO A 102 -3.71 -14.68 8.55
C PRO A 102 -4.59 -13.59 9.17
N PRO A 103 -4.15 -12.32 9.16
CA PRO A 103 -5.03 -11.20 9.52
C PRO A 103 -6.30 -11.20 8.67
N PRO A 104 -7.44 -10.74 9.22
CA PRO A 104 -8.67 -10.65 8.45
C PRO A 104 -8.52 -9.68 7.27
N GLU A 105 -9.11 -10.04 6.13
CA GLU A 105 -9.07 -9.22 4.91
C GLU A 105 -9.86 -7.90 5.11
N ASN A 106 -9.29 -6.77 4.68
CA ASN A 106 -10.02 -5.51 4.66
C ASN A 106 -10.92 -5.45 3.43
N ARG A 107 -12.21 -5.72 3.64
CA ARG A 107 -13.23 -5.78 2.58
C ARG A 107 -13.35 -4.48 1.79
N GLU A 108 -13.25 -3.32 2.45
CA GLU A 108 -13.33 -2.02 1.77
C GLU A 108 -12.11 -1.81 0.88
N LEU A 109 -10.91 -2.15 1.38
CA LEU A 109 -9.68 -2.03 0.61
C LEU A 109 -9.69 -2.93 -0.62
N LYS A 110 -10.10 -4.18 -0.45
CA LYS A 110 -10.28 -5.12 -1.56
C LYS A 110 -11.28 -4.58 -2.57
N LEU A 111 -12.44 -4.10 -2.11
CA LEU A 111 -13.49 -3.57 -2.96
C LEU A 111 -13.00 -2.39 -3.81
N VAL A 112 -12.31 -1.43 -3.20
CA VAL A 112 -11.73 -0.29 -3.93
C VAL A 112 -10.66 -0.76 -4.90
N ARG A 113 -9.74 -1.62 -4.47
CA ARG A 113 -8.68 -2.16 -5.34
C ARG A 113 -9.26 -2.88 -6.56
N ASP A 114 -10.27 -3.73 -6.38
CA ASP A 114 -10.91 -4.48 -7.47
C ASP A 114 -11.67 -3.53 -8.43
N ALA A 115 -12.27 -2.45 -7.92
CA ALA A 115 -12.89 -1.43 -8.76
C ALA A 115 -11.87 -0.66 -9.60
N LEU A 116 -10.73 -0.29 -9.01
CA LEU A 116 -9.65 0.42 -9.69
C LEU A 116 -8.93 -0.46 -10.73
N GLU A 117 -8.69 -1.73 -10.42
CA GLU A 117 -8.07 -2.69 -11.35
C GLU A 117 -8.87 -2.83 -12.65
N HIS A 118 -10.20 -2.88 -12.54
CA HIS A 118 -11.11 -3.05 -13.67
C HIS A 118 -11.73 -1.73 -14.16
N LEU A 119 -11.19 -0.58 -13.74
CA LEU A 119 -11.75 0.72 -14.07
C LEU A 119 -11.77 0.98 -15.59
N SER A 120 -10.78 0.47 -16.32
CA SER A 120 -10.68 0.59 -17.78
C SER A 120 -11.80 -0.15 -18.54
N GLU A 121 -12.47 -1.10 -17.87
CA GLU A 121 -13.59 -1.86 -18.43
C GLU A 121 -14.96 -1.25 -18.06
N ALA A 122 -14.97 -0.22 -17.21
CA ALA A 122 -16.19 0.40 -16.69
C ALA A 122 -16.90 1.24 -17.75
N ARG A 123 -18.20 1.49 -17.53
CA ARG A 123 -18.89 2.60 -18.20
C ARG A 123 -18.50 3.88 -17.47
N LEU A 124 -17.99 4.85 -18.22
CA LEU A 124 -17.55 6.13 -17.69
C LEU A 124 -18.52 7.23 -18.14
N ASP A 125 -18.89 8.09 -17.20
CA ASP A 125 -19.45 9.41 -17.48
C ASP A 125 -18.55 10.50 -16.88
N ASP A 126 -18.99 11.76 -16.93
CA ASP A 126 -18.19 12.90 -16.51
C ASP A 126 -17.82 12.88 -15.01
N LEU A 127 -18.57 12.16 -14.17
CA LEU A 127 -18.43 12.21 -12.70
C LEU A 127 -18.27 10.83 -12.05
N ALA A 128 -18.55 9.74 -12.76
CA ALA A 128 -18.62 8.41 -12.17
C ALA A 128 -18.23 7.29 -13.14
N ALA A 129 -17.74 6.20 -12.54
CA ALA A 129 -17.58 4.91 -13.18
C ALA A 129 -18.65 3.94 -12.66
N THR A 130 -19.34 3.28 -13.58
CA THR A 130 -20.39 2.30 -13.28
C THR A 130 -20.14 0.97 -13.97
N SER A 131 -20.84 -0.06 -13.49
CA SER A 131 -20.70 -1.40 -14.04
C SER A 131 -21.13 -1.46 -15.52
N PRO A 132 -20.36 -2.09 -16.42
CA PRO A 132 -20.73 -2.19 -17.82
C PRO A 132 -21.87 -3.19 -18.07
N SER A 133 -22.19 -4.02 -17.08
CA SER A 133 -23.22 -5.07 -17.10
C SER A 133 -23.89 -5.19 -15.74
N GLU A 134 -25.18 -5.53 -15.71
CA GLU A 134 -25.93 -5.77 -14.48
C GLU A 134 -25.47 -7.05 -13.74
N LYS A 135 -24.87 -8.00 -14.47
CA LYS A 135 -24.46 -9.31 -13.95
C LYS A 135 -23.11 -9.75 -14.50
N GLY A 136 -22.51 -10.73 -13.86
CA GLY A 136 -21.24 -11.33 -14.28
C GLY A 136 -20.02 -10.81 -13.51
N PRO A 137 -18.81 -11.24 -13.90
CA PRO A 137 -17.57 -10.80 -13.25
C PRO A 137 -17.24 -9.34 -13.55
N GLN A 138 -17.52 -8.85 -14.76
CA GLN A 138 -17.23 -7.46 -15.15
C GLN A 138 -18.00 -6.48 -14.26
N GLY A 139 -17.29 -5.46 -13.76
CA GLY A 139 -17.83 -4.41 -12.89
C GLY A 139 -18.51 -4.91 -11.62
N ARG A 140 -18.17 -6.11 -11.12
CA ARG A 140 -18.72 -6.67 -9.88
C ARG A 140 -18.36 -5.81 -8.66
N ALA A 141 -17.14 -5.27 -8.63
CA ALA A 141 -16.72 -4.36 -7.57
C ALA A 141 -17.58 -3.09 -7.57
N LEU A 142 -17.75 -2.43 -8.72
CA LEU A 142 -18.58 -1.22 -8.86
C LEU A 142 -20.03 -1.40 -8.37
N ARG A 143 -20.65 -2.57 -8.60
CA ARG A 143 -22.01 -2.85 -8.10
C ARG A 143 -22.12 -2.97 -6.57
N GLN A 144 -21.00 -3.14 -5.88
CA GLN A 144 -20.94 -3.19 -4.40
C GLN A 144 -20.63 -1.84 -3.78
N PHE A 145 -20.29 -0.83 -4.58
CA PHE A 145 -20.13 0.54 -4.08
C PHE A 145 -21.48 1.14 -3.66
N PRO A 146 -21.46 2.15 -2.76
CA PRO A 146 -22.60 3.03 -2.56
C PRO A 146 -23.08 3.56 -3.91
N ASN A 147 -24.41 3.57 -4.13
CA ASN A 147 -25.02 3.98 -5.40
C ASN A 147 -24.59 3.15 -6.63
N GLN A 148 -23.89 2.04 -6.45
CA GLN A 148 -23.35 1.19 -7.52
C GLN A 148 -22.41 1.92 -8.49
N SER A 149 -21.73 2.95 -7.99
CA SER A 149 -20.85 3.83 -8.76
C SER A 149 -19.60 4.18 -7.97
N LEU A 150 -18.49 4.37 -8.65
CA LEU A 150 -17.29 4.99 -8.11
C LEU A 150 -17.23 6.44 -8.60
N GLY A 151 -17.20 7.41 -7.70
CA GLY A 151 -16.93 8.81 -8.06
C GLY A 151 -15.55 8.98 -8.72
N LEU A 152 -15.51 9.66 -9.86
CA LEU A 152 -14.29 10.07 -10.57
C LEU A 152 -13.84 11.47 -10.20
N TYR A 153 -14.62 12.20 -9.40
CA TYR A 153 -14.21 13.46 -8.81
C TYR A 153 -13.32 13.19 -7.59
N LEU A 154 -12.38 14.10 -7.36
CA LEU A 154 -11.53 14.07 -6.18
C LEU A 154 -12.05 15.09 -5.17
N GLY A 155 -12.08 14.69 -3.90
CA GLY A 155 -12.64 15.50 -2.83
C GLY A 155 -13.12 14.67 -1.64
N GLY A 156 -13.53 15.36 -0.58
CA GLY A 156 -14.01 14.71 0.64
C GLY A 156 -12.91 14.10 1.52
N THR A 157 -13.32 13.41 2.58
CA THR A 157 -12.39 12.91 3.62
C THR A 157 -11.89 11.49 3.34
N LYS A 158 -12.46 10.80 2.36
CA LYS A 158 -12.18 9.38 2.07
C LYS A 158 -11.48 9.20 0.73
N LEU A 159 -10.66 8.17 0.59
CA LEU A 159 -10.14 7.71 -0.71
C LEU A 159 -11.26 6.91 -1.39
N PHE A 160 -11.62 7.31 -2.61
CA PHE A 160 -12.62 6.61 -3.42
C PHE A 160 -13.91 6.29 -2.64
N GLU A 161 -14.41 7.27 -1.88
CA GLU A 161 -15.67 7.25 -1.09
C GLU A 161 -15.73 6.25 0.09
N LEU A 162 -14.82 5.29 0.18
CA LEU A 162 -14.90 4.19 1.14
C LEU A 162 -13.82 4.27 2.21
N LEU A 163 -12.57 4.47 1.80
CA LEU A 163 -11.40 4.26 2.67
C LEU A 163 -11.01 5.52 3.42
N ASP A 164 -10.72 5.38 4.71
CA ASP A 164 -10.11 6.44 5.50
C ASP A 164 -8.57 6.41 5.31
N PRO A 165 -7.97 7.43 4.67
CA PRO A 165 -6.53 7.47 4.44
C PRO A 165 -5.70 7.46 5.73
N HIS A 166 -6.22 8.05 6.82
CA HIS A 166 -5.52 8.06 8.11
C HIS A 166 -5.45 6.66 8.70
N ARG A 167 -6.54 5.89 8.63
CA ARG A 167 -6.55 4.49 9.09
C ARG A 167 -5.60 3.62 8.29
N VAL A 168 -5.54 3.78 6.96
CA VAL A 168 -4.59 3.04 6.12
C VAL A 168 -3.15 3.32 6.56
N HIS A 169 -2.82 4.58 6.82
CA HIS A 169 -1.50 4.98 7.29
C HIS A 169 -1.18 4.43 8.69
N GLU A 170 -2.10 4.55 9.65
CA GLU A 170 -1.93 4.06 11.02
C GLU A 170 -1.71 2.54 11.07
N GLU A 171 -2.45 1.77 10.28
CA GLU A 171 -2.27 0.32 10.19
C GLU A 171 -0.90 -0.04 9.63
N ALA A 172 -0.41 0.67 8.60
CA ALA A 172 0.93 0.45 8.08
C ALA A 172 2.02 0.78 9.13
N LEU A 173 1.87 1.87 9.89
CA LEU A 173 2.79 2.21 10.98
C LEU A 173 2.82 1.13 12.07
N LYS A 174 1.67 0.55 12.43
CA LYS A 174 1.62 -0.56 13.40
C LYS A 174 2.38 -1.78 12.88
N VAL A 175 2.25 -2.08 11.60
CA VAL A 175 2.96 -3.21 10.97
C VAL A 175 4.46 -3.00 10.97
N VAL A 176 4.95 -1.81 10.58
CA VAL A 176 6.39 -1.49 10.64
C VAL A 176 6.92 -1.67 12.06
N LYS A 177 6.28 -1.04 13.05
CA LYS A 177 6.72 -1.14 14.45
C LYS A 177 6.74 -2.58 14.94
N SER A 178 5.76 -3.40 14.54
CA SER A 178 5.73 -4.82 14.92
C SER A 178 6.90 -5.60 14.33
N ILE A 179 7.27 -5.35 13.08
CA ILE A 179 8.40 -6.02 12.41
C ILE A 179 9.73 -5.55 13.00
N GLU A 180 9.89 -4.25 13.22
CA GLU A 180 11.09 -3.69 13.86
C GLU A 180 11.30 -4.27 15.26
N THR A 181 10.23 -4.37 16.06
CA THR A 181 10.28 -5.01 17.38
C THR A 181 10.74 -6.46 17.27
N GLU A 182 10.15 -7.23 16.35
CA GLU A 182 10.51 -8.64 16.14
C GLU A 182 11.98 -8.81 15.70
N LEU A 183 12.47 -7.95 14.80
CA LEU A 183 13.85 -7.96 14.34
C LEU A 183 14.85 -7.61 15.45
N LEU A 184 14.51 -6.64 16.31
CA LEU A 184 15.32 -6.28 17.47
C LEU A 184 15.39 -7.43 18.48
N ASP A 185 14.27 -8.10 18.75
CA ASP A 185 14.24 -9.25 19.65
C ASP A 185 15.11 -10.40 19.12
N ARG A 186 15.02 -10.73 17.82
CA ARG A 186 15.89 -11.75 17.22
C ARG A 186 17.37 -11.39 17.28
N ALA A 187 17.71 -10.11 17.02
CA ALA A 187 19.09 -9.65 17.09
C ALA A 187 19.64 -9.75 18.52
N ARG A 188 18.81 -9.45 19.52
CA ARG A 188 19.13 -9.61 20.93
C ARG A 188 19.36 -11.07 21.30
N ASP A 189 18.44 -11.96 20.93
CA ASP A 189 18.56 -13.41 21.21
C ASP A 189 19.83 -14.01 20.59
N ALA A 190 20.16 -13.61 19.35
CA ALA A 190 21.39 -14.03 18.68
C ALA A 190 22.64 -13.52 19.40
N TYR A 191 22.62 -12.28 19.89
CA TYR A 191 23.72 -11.72 20.67
C TYR A 191 23.89 -12.44 22.01
N GLU A 192 22.80 -12.71 22.74
CA GLU A 192 22.83 -13.44 24.01
C GLU A 192 23.36 -14.87 23.81
N ALA A 193 22.98 -15.56 22.73
CA ALA A 193 23.50 -16.88 22.38
C ALA A 193 24.99 -16.86 22.06
N MET A 194 25.46 -15.88 21.27
CA MET A 194 26.89 -15.74 20.93
C MET A 194 27.74 -15.50 22.18
N MET A 195 27.30 -14.60 23.08
CA MET A 195 28.00 -14.31 24.33
C MET A 195 28.05 -15.53 25.26
N HIS A 196 26.98 -16.34 25.29
CA HIS A 196 26.94 -17.58 26.08
C HIS A 196 27.91 -18.63 25.51
N ASP A 197 27.98 -18.78 24.19
CA ASP A 197 28.89 -19.72 23.51
C ASP A 197 30.36 -19.36 23.67
N GLU A 198 30.72 -18.06 23.62
CA GLU A 198 32.08 -17.60 23.88
C GLU A 198 32.49 -17.88 25.34
N TRP A 199 31.60 -17.65 26.30
CA TRP A 199 31.88 -17.87 27.72
C TRP A 199 32.01 -19.37 28.10
N VAL A 200 31.33 -20.26 27.38
CA VAL A 200 31.47 -21.72 27.54
C VAL A 200 32.78 -22.22 26.93
N LYS A 201 33.31 -21.60 25.87
CA LYS A 201 34.57 -22.00 25.23
C LYS A 201 35.82 -21.57 26.02
N ASP A 202 35.72 -20.55 26.85
CA ASP A 202 36.81 -20.04 27.71
C ASP A 202 36.92 -20.76 29.08
N ARG A 203 36.16 -21.85 29.29
CA ARG A 203 36.22 -22.72 30.47
C ARG A 203 36.70 -24.13 30.14
#